data_AF-A0A950FLT3-F1
#
_entry.id   AF-A0A950FLT3-F1
#
_cell.length_a   1.000
_cell.length_b   1.000
_cell.length_c   1.000
_cell.angle_alpha   90.00
_cell.angle_beta   90.00
_cell.angle_gamma   90.00
#
_symmetry.space_group_name_H-M   'P 1'
#
loop_
_entity.id
_entity.type
_entity.pdbx_description
1 polymer ?
#
loop_
_entity_poly.entity_id
_entity_poly.type
_entity_poly.pdbx_seq_one_letter_code
_entity_poly.pdbx_strand_id
1 'polypeptide(L)' 'MRGRELYLRHCATCHGNDADGRGPAAEDLKESPSDLRYLGERLGCRFLPELLRVSSMAVRM' A
#
# COMPACT_ATOMS: atom_id res chain seq x y z
N MET A 1 15.66 7.76 2.66
CA MET A 1 14.93 6.95 1.66
C MET A 1 13.44 7.25 1.80
N ARG A 2 12.71 7.51 0.71
CA ARG A 2 11.26 7.80 0.76
C ARG A 2 10.45 6.53 0.47
N GLY A 3 9.24 6.41 1.01
CA GLY A 3 8.39 5.21 0.84
C GLY A 3 8.17 4.82 -0.63
N ARG A 4 8.00 5.80 -1.52
CA ARG A 4 7.92 5.58 -2.98
C ARG A 4 9.13 4.84 -3.55
N GLU A 5 10.32 5.16 -3.06
CA GLU A 5 11.58 4.60 -3.56
C GLU A 5 11.77 3.14 -3.11
N LEU A 6 11.29 2.78 -1.92
CA LEU A 6 11.22 1.40 -1.45
C LEU A 6 10.19 0.60 -2.25
N TYR A 7 9.01 1.18 -2.42
CA TYR A 7 7.92 0.55 -3.16
C TYR A 7 8.34 0.18 -4.58
N LEU A 8 8.94 1.12 -5.32
CA LEU A 8 9.40 0.88 -6.68
C LEU A 8 10.51 -0.19 -6.77
N ARG A 9 11.35 -0.31 -5.75
CA ARG A 9 12.45 -1.28 -5.73
C ARG A 9 12.04 -2.69 -5.33
N HIS A 10 11.01 -2.82 -4.49
CA HIS A 10 10.72 -4.10 -3.83
C HIS A 10 9.31 -4.61 -4.08
N CYS A 11 8.35 -3.73 -4.38
CA CYS A 11 6.93 -4.09 -4.43
C CYS A 11 6.37 -4.01 -5.86
N ALA A 12 6.83 -3.04 -6.66
CA ALA A 12 6.27 -2.77 -7.98
C ALA A 12 6.41 -3.93 -8.98
N THR A 13 7.42 -4.79 -8.82
CA THR A 13 7.59 -6.00 -9.64
C THR A 13 6.35 -6.90 -9.62
N CYS A 14 5.67 -6.99 -8.47
CA CYS A 14 4.44 -7.79 -8.33
C CYS A 14 3.18 -6.91 -8.38
N HIS A 15 3.20 -5.75 -7.72
CA HIS A 15 2.00 -4.93 -7.51
C HIS A 15 1.82 -3.78 -8.51
N GLY A 16 2.75 -3.62 -9.47
CA GLY A 16 2.72 -2.54 -10.46
C GLY A 16 3.22 -1.20 -9.90
N ASN A 17 3.58 -0.28 -10.78
CA ASN A 17 4.04 1.07 -10.38
C ASN A 17 2.95 1.88 -9.67
N ASP A 18 1.69 1.60 -10.00
CA ASP A 18 0.50 2.29 -9.47
C ASP A 18 -0.16 1.54 -8.31
N ALA A 19 0.47 0.46 -7.84
CA ALA A 19 -0.02 -0.36 -6.73
C ALA A 19 -1.37 -1.04 -6.97
N ASP A 20 -1.72 -1.27 -8.22
CA ASP A 20 -2.99 -1.84 -8.68
C ASP A 20 -2.97 -3.38 -8.83
N GLY A 21 -1.86 -4.03 -8.48
CA GLY A 21 -1.70 -5.48 -8.59
C GLY A 21 -1.23 -5.95 -9.97
N ARG A 22 -0.94 -5.03 -10.92
CA ARG A 22 -0.56 -5.35 -12.30
C ARG A 22 0.93 -5.17 -12.55
N GLY A 23 1.75 -5.78 -11.69
CA GLY A 23 3.20 -5.79 -11.86
C GLY A 23 3.65 -6.70 -13.00
N PRO A 24 4.86 -6.51 -13.54
CA PRO A 24 5.39 -7.33 -14.63
C PRO A 24 5.45 -8.83 -14.29
N ALA A 25 5.57 -9.21 -13.02
CA ALA A 25 5.56 -10.59 -12.59
C ALA A 25 4.15 -11.13 -12.26
N ALA A 26 3.10 -10.32 -12.36
CA ALA A 26 1.75 -10.71 -11.89
C ALA A 26 1.18 -11.91 -12.64
N GLU A 27 1.43 -12.00 -13.95
CA GLU A 27 0.92 -13.10 -14.81
C GLU A 27 1.62 -14.44 -14.54
N ASP A 28 2.85 -14.41 -13.99
CA ASP A 28 3.63 -15.61 -13.68
C ASP A 28 3.32 -16.17 -12.28
N LEU A 29 2.54 -15.46 -11.48
CA LEU A 29 2.19 -15.87 -10.12
C LEU A 29 0.93 -16.74 -10.12
N LYS A 30 0.94 -17.77 -9.27
CA LYS A 30 -0.22 -18.66 -9.07
C LYS A 30 -1.45 -17.92 -8.55
N GLU A 31 -1.23 -16.88 -7.76
CA GLU A 31 -2.27 -16.02 -7.19
C GLU A 31 -2.00 -14.58 -7.58
N SER A 32 -3.06 -13.87 -7.99
CA SER A 32 -2.96 -12.48 -8.40
C SER A 32 -2.53 -11.59 -7.22
N PRO A 33 -1.50 -10.74 -7.40
CA PRO A 33 -1.11 -9.75 -6.40
C PRO A 33 -2.28 -8.83 -6.03
N SER A 34 -2.44 -8.53 -4.74
CA SER A 34 -3.50 -7.64 -4.27
C SER A 34 -3.30 -6.18 -4.73
N ASP A 35 -4.40 -5.46 -4.90
CA ASP A 35 -4.41 -4.01 -5.05
C ASP A 35 -4.05 -3.34 -3.71
N LEU A 36 -2.94 -2.61 -3.69
CA LEU A 36 -2.40 -1.95 -2.51
C LEU A 36 -2.76 -0.45 -2.44
N ARG A 37 -3.52 0.11 -3.40
CA ARG A 37 -3.91 1.53 -3.40
C ARG A 37 -4.66 1.94 -2.14
N TYR A 38 -5.38 0.99 -1.52
CA TYR A 38 -6.16 1.18 -0.30
C TYR A 38 -5.55 0.49 0.93
N LEU A 39 -4.31 -0.04 0.84
CA LEU A 39 -3.68 -0.77 1.94
C LEU A 39 -3.62 0.06 3.23
N GLY A 40 -3.29 1.34 3.11
CA GLY A 40 -3.25 2.26 4.25
C GLY A 40 -4.62 2.46 4.91
N GLU A 41 -5.70 2.49 4.13
CA GLU A 41 -7.06 2.62 4.68
C GLU A 41 -7.49 1.33 5.37
N ARG A 42 -7.23 0.17 4.74
CA ARG A 42 -7.55 -1.16 5.27
C ARG A 42 -6.85 -1.45 6.59
N LEU A 43 -5.61 -0.96 6.75
CA LEU A 43 -4.81 -1.19 7.95
C LEU A 43 -4.93 -0.06 8.98
N GLY A 44 -5.77 0.95 8.74
CA GLY A 44 -5.87 2.13 9.60
C GLY A 44 -4.61 3.02 9.58
N CYS A 45 -3.66 2.73 8.70
CA CYS A 45 -2.43 3.48 8.47
C CYS A 45 -2.59 4.34 7.22
N ARG A 46 -3.44 5.37 7.28
CA ARG A 46 -3.38 6.43 6.26
C ARG A 46 -1.96 7.02 6.32
N PHE A 47 -1.35 7.38 5.19
CA PHE A 47 -0.07 8.10 5.23
C PHE A 47 -0.35 9.44 5.90
N LEU A 48 0.08 9.61 7.14
CA LEU A 48 -0.31 10.73 7.98
C LEU A 48 0.91 11.61 8.23
N PRO A 49 1.22 12.57 7.33
CA PRO A 49 2.22 13.59 7.65
C PRO A 49 1.79 14.46 8.85
N GLU A 50 0.49 14.49 9.23
CA GLU A 50 -0.03 15.39 10.28
C GLU A 50 -0.88 14.73 11.40
N LEU A 51 -1.18 13.43 11.38
CA LEU A 51 -2.04 12.80 12.40
C LEU A 51 -1.29 12.32 13.65
N LEU A 52 -0.33 13.13 14.10
CA LEU A 52 0.30 13.04 15.41
C LEU A 52 -0.43 13.90 16.47
N ARG A 53 -1.54 14.60 16.13
CA ARG A 53 -2.24 15.50 17.07
C ARG A 53 -3.75 15.37 17.22
N VAL A 54 -4.50 14.59 16.42
CA VAL A 54 -5.98 14.70 16.41
C VAL A 54 -6.81 13.40 16.30
N SER A 55 -6.28 12.22 16.62
CA SER A 55 -7.16 11.04 16.75
C SER A 55 -7.04 10.33 18.08
N SER A 56 -7.26 11.12 19.14
CA SER A 56 -8.23 10.69 20.14
C SER A 56 -9.59 10.49 19.45
N MET A 57 -10.20 9.32 19.65
CA MET A 57 -11.57 8.92 19.28
C MET A 57 -11.78 8.21 17.93
N ALA A 58 -12.29 6.97 18.08
CA ALA A 58 -13.11 6.18 17.16
C ALA A 58 -12.41 5.20 16.20
N VAL A 59 -11.86 4.13 16.77
CA VAL A 59 -12.19 2.78 16.26
C VAL A 59 -13.36 2.29 17.11
N ARG A 60 -14.58 2.39 16.58
CA ARG A 60 -15.74 1.73 17.17
C ARG A 60 -15.92 0.38 16.47
N MET A 61 -15.94 -0.65 17.33
CA MET A 61 -16.54 -2.00 17.25
C MET A 61 -16.77 -2.62 15.87
#